data_AF-A0AAJ3JSL8-F1
#
_entry.id   AF-A0AAJ3JSL8-F1
#
_cell.length_a   1.000
_cell.length_b   1.000
_cell.length_c   1.000
_cell.angle_alpha   90.00
_cell.angle_beta   90.00
_cell.angle_gamma   90.00
#
_symmetry.space_group_name_H-M   'P 1'
#
loop_
_entity.id
_entity.type
_entity.pdbx_description
1 polymer ?
#
loop_
_entity_poly.entity_id
_entity_poly.type
_entity_poly.pdbx_seq_one_letter_code
_entity_poly.pdbx_strand_id
1 'polypeptide(L)'
;MKEQSLQLINMPEAVSTALGDSQVTLLAASPSEVKAFNRALNRLLWHGTESGTPEEQALHRTHAQQWALRQLEVLSLDPDQSLSPLRIVLTTLYIASPSASEAAQIVPQALSHANFIKGLVTLVEESSPDIRMISRHQSQQELREALQTADRDANYHRLRHLTRHQEADIAPDACVAILLLTAFAPAEVSRLIQEKRDVLFSFAVQRLLGSQSVQLALSVNNVTFKYFSVCSLADCPAAQVPEATVADIATLHVQVAQTERWRGWIMDLARYPHEDTVTEMALPIALAQLNAMHWAAFIDAVELWTLPSTANAVARLLVPFIQTKGVEDSREMWRLAFTRWDNWDYGHKEAGTGLTAPSTCSFDFPVAVYYASLPEVEIKAEIEKLQVEIACVEQTWFPAKSSLLNERNRLSSRVRLVKHALTLLHPPSEGLHALPPAINPESEFAGVRYEFYDAHAR
;
A
#
# COMPACT_ATOMS: atom_id res chain seq x y z
N MET A 1 38.86 31.50 21.35
CA MET A 1 38.55 30.06 21.31
C MET A 1 38.21 29.58 22.71
N LYS A 2 37.07 30.02 23.24
CA LYS A 2 36.54 29.46 24.48
C LYS A 2 36.05 28.07 24.11
N GLU A 3 36.67 27.05 24.70
CA GLU A 3 36.04 25.77 25.00
C GLU A 3 34.74 26.08 25.76
N GLN A 4 33.67 26.44 25.03
CA GLN A 4 32.31 26.21 25.48
C GLN A 4 32.09 24.71 25.42
N SER A 5 32.79 24.07 26.35
CA SER A 5 32.44 22.87 27.08
C SER A 5 30.96 22.62 26.88
N LEU A 6 30.61 21.66 26.01
CA LEU A 6 29.45 20.82 26.25
C LEU A 6 29.53 20.49 27.74
N GLN A 7 28.68 21.13 28.53
CA GLN A 7 28.71 21.00 29.98
C GLN A 7 28.42 19.53 30.26
N LEU A 8 29.47 18.74 30.42
CA LEU A 8 29.51 17.38 30.98
C LEU A 8 28.97 17.34 32.42
N ILE A 9 28.53 18.49 32.95
CA ILE A 9 27.94 18.63 34.27
C ILE A 9 26.62 17.84 34.26
N ASN A 10 26.64 16.71 34.96
CA ASN A 10 25.53 15.77 35.12
C ASN A 10 25.24 14.88 33.90
N MET A 11 26.25 14.53 33.09
CA MET A 11 26.08 13.43 32.12
C MET A 11 25.75 12.13 32.87
N PRO A 12 24.66 11.43 32.53
CA PRO A 12 24.32 10.15 33.14
C PRO A 12 25.45 9.14 32.95
N GLU A 13 25.72 8.36 34.00
CA GLU A 13 26.79 7.35 34.00
C GLU A 13 26.71 6.42 32.77
N ALA A 14 25.52 5.94 32.43
CA ALA A 14 25.31 5.10 31.26
C ALA A 14 25.75 5.76 29.93
N VAL A 15 25.54 7.07 29.78
CA VAL A 15 25.95 7.80 28.57
C VAL A 15 27.46 8.00 28.56
N SER A 16 28.05 8.37 29.69
CA SER A 16 29.50 8.53 29.85
C SER A 16 30.25 7.22 29.59
N THR A 17 29.78 6.11 30.18
CA THR A 17 30.35 4.78 29.99
C THR A 17 30.22 4.33 28.54
N ALA A 18 29.05 4.56 27.91
CA ALA A 18 28.87 4.22 26.49
C ALA A 18 29.82 4.99 25.57
N LEU A 19 30.08 6.28 25.84
CA LEU A 19 31.05 7.08 25.07
C LEU A 19 32.48 6.53 25.25
N GLY A 20 32.88 6.22 26.48
CA GLY A 20 34.17 5.60 26.78
C GLY A 20 34.38 4.26 26.08
N ASP A 21 33.41 3.35 26.18
CA ASP A 21 33.46 2.01 25.59
C ASP A 21 33.51 2.02 24.06
N SER A 22 32.90 3.04 23.44
CA SER A 22 32.83 3.17 21.99
C SER A 22 33.98 3.98 21.40
N GLN A 23 34.89 4.49 22.24
CA GLN A 23 35.95 5.44 21.86
C GLN A 23 35.43 6.67 21.13
N VAL A 24 34.14 6.98 21.28
CA VAL A 24 33.49 8.10 20.63
C VAL A 24 33.78 9.36 21.43
N THR A 25 34.29 10.38 20.74
CA THR A 25 34.35 11.73 21.31
C THR A 25 33.13 12.52 20.86
N LEU A 26 32.61 13.38 21.76
CA LEU A 26 31.54 14.31 21.43
C LEU A 26 31.88 15.23 20.23
N LEU A 27 33.17 15.45 19.97
CA LEU A 27 33.66 16.41 18.99
C LEU A 27 33.92 15.79 17.61
N ALA A 28 34.19 14.49 17.54
CA ALA A 28 34.46 13.78 16.30
C ALA A 28 33.97 12.33 16.43
N ALA A 29 32.79 12.07 15.86
CA ALA A 29 32.20 10.74 15.76
C ALA A 29 31.84 10.44 14.30
N SER A 30 32.51 9.44 13.73
CA SER A 30 32.15 8.80 12.47
C SER A 30 30.84 8.00 12.61
N PRO A 31 30.14 7.70 11.50
CA PRO A 31 28.94 6.86 11.54
C PRO A 31 29.16 5.48 12.20
N SER A 32 30.34 4.88 12.00
CA SER A 32 30.72 3.61 12.64
C SER A 32 30.87 3.73 14.15
N GLU A 33 31.42 4.84 14.62
CA GLU A 33 31.57 5.16 16.05
C GLU A 33 30.20 5.38 16.69
N VAL A 34 29.28 6.08 16.03
CA VAL A 34 27.88 6.23 16.51
C VAL A 34 27.18 4.87 16.62
N LYS A 35 27.44 3.92 15.71
CA LYS A 35 26.90 2.56 15.80
C LYS A 35 27.50 1.78 16.98
N ALA A 36 28.76 2.00 17.33
CA ALA A 36 29.37 1.43 18.53
C ALA A 36 28.75 2.03 19.80
N PHE A 37 28.59 3.36 19.84
CA PHE A 37 27.92 4.07 20.93
C PHE A 37 26.49 3.57 21.15
N ASN A 38 25.69 3.47 20.08
CA ASN A 38 24.33 2.91 20.14
C ASN A 38 24.30 1.52 20.81
N ARG A 39 25.18 0.60 20.37
CA ARG A 39 25.25 -0.75 20.94
C ARG A 39 25.67 -0.75 22.42
N ALA A 40 26.60 0.11 22.81
CA ALA A 40 27.04 0.23 24.20
C ALA A 40 25.92 0.82 25.08
N LEU A 41 25.30 1.92 24.62
CA LEU A 41 24.24 2.60 25.37
C LEU A 41 22.99 1.72 25.50
N ASN A 42 22.59 1.02 24.45
CA ASN A 42 21.46 0.08 24.49
C ASN A 42 21.70 -1.04 25.51
N ARG A 43 22.93 -1.58 25.55
CA ARG A 43 23.33 -2.58 26.56
C ARG A 43 23.18 -2.04 27.97
N LEU A 44 23.69 -0.84 28.23
CA LEU A 44 23.65 -0.22 29.55
C LEU A 44 22.22 0.10 30.01
N LEU A 45 21.36 0.60 29.12
CA LEU A 45 20.02 1.09 29.49
C LEU A 45 18.93 0.00 29.50
N TRP A 46 19.06 -1.05 28.69
CA TRP A 46 18.02 -2.08 28.54
C TRP A 46 18.45 -3.48 28.96
N HIS A 47 19.73 -3.79 28.91
CA HIS A 47 20.24 -5.12 29.26
C HIS A 47 20.99 -5.12 30.61
N GLY A 48 21.38 -3.94 31.10
CA GLY A 48 22.22 -3.76 32.28
C GLY A 48 23.65 -4.23 32.05
N THR A 49 24.59 -3.67 32.82
CA THR A 49 25.94 -4.24 33.00
C THR A 49 26.04 -5.09 34.27
N GLU A 50 25.09 -4.93 35.20
CA GLU A 50 24.94 -5.69 36.44
C GLU A 50 23.45 -6.00 36.68
N SER A 51 23.14 -6.92 37.60
CA SER A 51 21.80 -7.38 37.98
C SER A 51 20.97 -6.32 38.74
N GLY A 52 20.76 -5.16 38.12
CA GLY A 52 19.86 -4.12 38.63
C GLY A 52 18.40 -4.52 38.47
N THR A 53 17.55 -3.98 39.33
CA THR A 53 16.10 -4.16 39.26
C THR A 53 15.51 -3.42 38.04
N PRO A 54 14.34 -3.83 37.51
CA PRO A 54 13.67 -3.11 36.42
C PRO A 54 13.40 -1.62 36.72
N GLU A 55 13.22 -1.26 37.99
CA GLU A 55 13.00 0.11 38.45
C GLU A 55 14.26 0.97 38.32
N GLU A 56 15.43 0.44 38.66
CA GLU A 56 16.71 1.12 38.49
C GLU A 56 17.01 1.39 37.01
N GLN A 57 16.73 0.42 36.13
CA GLN A 57 16.87 0.61 34.69
C GLN A 57 15.94 1.70 34.15
N ALA A 58 14.69 1.76 34.64
CA ALA A 58 13.75 2.81 34.27
C ALA A 58 14.21 4.20 34.73
N LEU A 59 14.83 4.29 35.92
CA LEU A 59 15.43 5.52 36.42
C LEU A 59 16.60 5.98 35.55
N HIS A 60 17.50 5.07 35.18
CA HIS A 60 18.61 5.37 34.27
C HIS A 60 18.14 5.87 32.90
N ARG A 61 17.09 5.25 32.33
CA ARG A 61 16.47 5.72 31.09
C ARG A 61 15.90 7.13 31.25
N THR A 62 15.19 7.39 32.33
CA THR A 62 14.61 8.72 32.60
C THR A 62 15.68 9.80 32.74
N HIS A 63 16.78 9.51 33.45
CA HIS A 63 17.91 10.43 33.57
C HIS A 63 18.60 10.68 32.23
N ALA A 64 18.79 9.63 31.41
CA ALA A 64 19.34 9.77 30.06
C ALA A 64 18.47 10.63 29.14
N GLN A 65 17.16 10.43 29.20
CA GLN A 65 16.18 11.20 28.45
C GLN A 65 16.19 12.69 28.87
N GLN A 66 16.13 12.96 30.18
CA GLN A 66 16.18 14.34 30.70
C GLN A 66 17.49 15.04 30.36
N TRP A 67 18.61 14.34 30.43
CA TRP A 67 19.90 14.89 30.02
C TRP A 67 19.89 15.25 28.53
N ALA A 68 19.44 14.35 27.67
CA ALA A 68 19.38 14.58 26.23
C ALA A 68 18.51 15.81 25.89
N LEU A 69 17.34 15.95 26.51
CA LEU A 69 16.47 17.13 26.34
C LEU A 69 17.18 18.44 26.74
N ARG A 70 17.84 18.48 27.91
CA ARG A 70 18.60 19.66 28.34
C ARG A 70 19.76 19.98 27.40
N GLN A 71 20.42 18.95 26.85
CA GLN A 71 21.49 19.18 25.88
C GLN A 71 20.97 19.79 24.59
N LEU A 72 19.79 19.38 24.09
CA LEU A 72 19.18 20.00 22.92
C LEU A 72 18.91 21.50 23.10
N GLU A 73 18.57 21.94 24.32
CA GLU A 73 18.32 23.36 24.63
C GLU A 73 19.58 24.23 24.60
N VAL A 74 20.74 23.65 24.92
CA VAL A 74 22.01 24.38 25.01
C VAL A 74 22.95 24.13 23.83
N LEU A 75 22.58 23.21 22.93
CA LEU A 75 23.41 22.82 21.79
C LEU A 75 23.58 24.00 20.82
N SER A 76 24.81 24.46 20.63
CA SER A 76 25.13 25.41 19.56
C SER A 76 25.27 24.64 18.25
N LEU A 77 24.38 24.91 17.29
CA LEU A 77 24.40 24.33 15.95
C LEU A 77 24.84 25.38 14.94
N ASP A 78 26.11 25.78 15.01
CA ASP A 78 26.70 26.59 13.95
C ASP A 78 26.98 25.73 12.72
N PRO A 79 26.82 26.26 11.50
CA PRO A 79 26.95 25.49 10.26
C PRO A 79 28.35 24.91 10.02
N ASP A 80 29.38 25.44 10.68
CA ASP A 80 30.77 24.97 10.56
C ASP A 80 31.15 23.97 11.68
N GLN A 81 30.25 23.68 12.61
CA GLN A 81 30.50 22.77 13.71
C GLN A 81 30.11 21.33 13.36
N SER A 82 30.80 20.37 13.98
CA SER A 82 30.52 18.94 13.86
C SER A 82 29.09 18.61 14.30
N LEU A 83 28.40 17.73 13.56
CA LEU A 83 27.09 17.19 13.94
C LEU A 83 27.16 16.10 15.01
N SER A 84 28.36 15.65 15.40
CA SER A 84 28.54 14.57 16.38
C SER A 84 27.80 14.78 17.71
N PRO A 85 27.79 15.98 18.31
CA PRO A 85 26.99 16.23 19.52
C PRO A 85 25.50 15.99 19.31
N LEU A 86 24.95 16.47 18.19
CA LEU A 86 23.53 16.27 17.85
C LEU A 86 23.22 14.78 17.66
N ARG A 87 24.08 14.04 16.94
CA ARG A 87 23.93 12.59 16.73
C ARG A 87 23.90 11.82 18.04
N ILE A 88 24.81 12.14 18.96
CA ILE A 88 24.89 11.49 20.28
C ILE A 88 23.63 11.79 21.09
N VAL A 89 23.20 13.05 21.15
CA VAL A 89 22.02 13.46 21.90
C VAL A 89 20.74 12.81 21.36
N LEU A 90 20.54 12.80 20.05
CA LEU A 90 19.37 12.15 19.43
C LEU A 90 19.40 10.63 19.59
N THR A 91 20.59 10.00 19.50
CA THR A 91 20.75 8.56 19.76
C THR A 91 20.42 8.23 21.22
N THR A 92 20.88 9.04 22.17
CA THR A 92 20.52 8.88 23.58
C THR A 92 19.03 9.01 23.78
N LEU A 93 18.39 10.00 23.15
CA LEU A 93 16.94 10.21 23.24
C LEU A 93 16.16 9.02 22.69
N TYR A 94 16.58 8.48 21.54
CA TYR A 94 15.99 7.28 20.94
C TYR A 94 16.07 6.08 21.88
N ILE A 95 17.27 5.76 22.39
CA ILE A 95 17.49 4.55 23.20
C ILE A 95 16.84 4.69 24.58
N ALA A 96 16.84 5.88 25.17
CA ALA A 96 16.23 6.12 26.47
C ALA A 96 14.70 6.10 26.43
N SER A 97 14.10 6.22 25.24
CA SER A 97 12.64 6.24 25.06
C SER A 97 12.09 4.86 24.67
N PRO A 98 10.83 4.53 25.01
CA PRO A 98 10.18 3.29 24.59
C PRO A 98 10.03 3.15 23.06
N SER A 99 9.90 4.27 22.35
CA SER A 99 9.80 4.30 20.89
C SER A 99 10.41 5.58 20.30
N ALA A 100 10.72 5.54 19.00
CA ALA A 100 11.19 6.72 18.26
C ALA A 100 10.14 7.85 18.25
N SER A 101 8.86 7.50 18.14
CA SER A 101 7.75 8.47 18.16
C SER A 101 7.69 9.19 19.51
N GLU A 102 7.80 8.46 20.61
CA GLU A 102 7.84 9.06 21.95
C GLU A 102 9.08 9.95 22.13
N ALA A 103 10.25 9.49 21.66
CA ALA A 103 11.48 10.28 21.67
C ALA A 103 11.31 11.64 20.98
N ALA A 104 10.58 11.68 19.86
CA ALA A 104 10.33 12.93 19.14
C ALA A 104 9.24 13.80 19.80
N GLN A 105 8.18 13.19 20.34
CA GLN A 105 7.05 13.92 20.95
C GLN A 105 7.42 14.70 22.21
N ILE A 106 8.42 14.24 22.97
CA ILE A 106 8.88 14.93 24.18
C ILE A 106 9.78 16.13 23.91
N VAL A 107 10.23 16.34 22.67
CA VAL A 107 11.08 17.48 22.32
C VAL A 107 10.21 18.73 22.18
N PRO A 108 10.48 19.80 22.94
CA PRO A 108 9.67 21.02 22.88
C PRO A 108 9.72 21.68 21.50
N GLN A 109 8.55 22.11 21.01
CA GLN A 109 8.46 22.85 19.73
C GLN A 109 9.25 24.17 19.75
N ALA A 110 9.54 24.73 20.93
CA ALA A 110 10.39 25.92 21.08
C ALA A 110 11.82 25.73 20.53
N LEU A 111 12.28 24.49 20.34
CA LEU A 111 13.58 24.17 19.75
C LEU A 111 13.59 24.21 18.22
N SER A 112 12.46 24.49 17.56
CA SER A 112 12.32 24.54 16.09
C SER A 112 12.97 25.77 15.42
N HIS A 113 14.09 26.27 15.94
CA HIS A 113 14.83 27.37 15.33
C HIS A 113 15.62 26.92 14.09
N ALA A 114 15.91 27.86 13.18
CA ALA A 114 16.46 27.56 11.85
C ALA A 114 17.73 26.69 11.86
N ASN A 115 18.68 26.98 12.76
CA ASN A 115 19.91 26.21 12.88
C ASN A 115 19.68 24.76 13.33
N PHE A 116 18.69 24.52 14.20
CA PHE A 116 18.32 23.17 14.63
C PHE A 116 17.74 22.37 13.47
N ILE A 117 16.76 22.94 12.77
CA ILE A 117 16.16 22.33 11.58
C ILE A 117 17.23 22.03 10.52
N LYS A 118 18.15 22.97 10.26
CA LYS A 118 19.28 22.75 9.34
C LYS A 118 20.18 21.60 9.78
N GLY A 119 20.52 21.52 11.07
CA GLY A 119 21.32 20.41 11.62
C GLY A 119 20.62 19.06 11.47
N LEU A 120 19.31 18.99 11.71
CA LEU A 120 18.51 17.79 11.48
C LEU A 120 18.49 17.39 10.00
N VAL A 121 18.30 18.37 9.11
CA VAL A 121 18.33 18.16 7.65
C VAL A 121 19.67 17.57 7.22
N THR A 122 20.79 18.19 7.60
CA THR A 122 22.13 17.70 7.21
C THR A 122 22.40 16.30 7.78
N LEU A 123 21.96 16.02 9.01
CA LEU A 123 22.07 14.68 9.60
C LEU A 123 21.32 13.63 8.78
N VAL A 124 20.09 13.94 8.35
CA VAL A 124 19.30 13.05 7.50
C VAL A 124 19.90 12.94 6.10
N GLU A 125 20.45 14.00 5.52
CA GLU A 125 21.16 13.99 4.24
C GLU A 125 22.35 13.02 4.27
N GLU A 126 23.19 13.11 5.29
CA GLU A 126 24.35 12.23 5.52
C GLU A 126 23.95 10.78 5.85
N SER A 127 22.73 10.57 6.36
CA SER A 127 22.24 9.22 6.66
C SER A 127 21.95 8.44 5.38
N SER A 128 22.40 7.18 5.35
CA SER A 128 22.03 6.21 4.32
C SER A 128 21.31 5.04 4.99
N PRO A 129 20.02 4.79 4.69
CA PRO A 129 19.31 3.64 5.24
C PRO A 129 19.96 2.35 4.74
N ASP A 130 20.08 1.39 5.64
CA ASP A 130 20.55 0.05 5.34
C ASP A 130 19.39 -0.96 5.43
N ILE A 131 19.58 -2.16 4.88
CA ILE A 131 18.58 -3.23 4.93
C ILE A 131 19.08 -4.32 5.88
N ARG A 132 18.31 -4.60 6.93
CA ARG A 132 18.49 -5.83 7.70
C ARG A 132 17.83 -6.98 6.96
N MET A 133 18.64 -7.76 6.26
CA MET A 133 18.15 -8.97 5.61
C MET A 133 17.95 -10.09 6.61
N ILE A 134 16.71 -10.57 6.72
CA ILE A 134 16.34 -11.75 7.51
C ILE A 134 16.87 -13.04 6.83
N SER A 135 17.10 -13.00 5.51
CA SER A 135 17.59 -14.13 4.70
C SER A 135 19.05 -13.94 4.28
N ARG A 136 19.86 -15.01 4.39
CA ARG A 136 21.31 -15.02 4.09
C ARG A 136 21.65 -15.16 2.59
N HIS A 137 20.67 -15.14 1.68
CA HIS A 137 20.86 -15.61 0.31
C HIS A 137 21.08 -14.54 -0.76
N GLN A 138 20.86 -13.26 -0.47
CA GLN A 138 21.13 -12.15 -1.42
C GLN A 138 22.13 -11.18 -0.80
N SER A 139 22.93 -10.50 -1.63
CA SER A 139 23.75 -9.39 -1.16
C SER A 139 22.92 -8.11 -1.02
N GLN A 140 23.28 -7.21 -0.08
CA GLN A 140 22.54 -5.95 0.12
C GLN A 140 22.54 -5.08 -1.15
N GLN A 141 23.64 -5.15 -1.91
CA GLN A 141 23.80 -4.46 -3.17
C GLN A 141 22.82 -4.98 -4.24
N GLU A 142 22.69 -6.30 -4.40
CA GLU A 142 21.71 -6.90 -5.32
C GLU A 142 20.27 -6.47 -5.00
N LEU A 143 19.91 -6.43 -3.71
CA LEU A 143 18.57 -6.01 -3.32
C LEU A 143 18.34 -4.51 -3.62
N ARG A 144 19.33 -3.65 -3.34
CA ARG A 144 19.24 -2.22 -3.69
C ARG A 144 19.09 -2.02 -5.20
N GLU A 145 19.87 -2.73 -6.01
CA GLU A 145 19.78 -2.69 -7.47
C GLU A 145 18.42 -3.22 -7.97
N ALA A 146 17.90 -4.28 -7.35
CA ALA A 146 16.59 -4.83 -7.69
C ALA A 146 15.44 -3.85 -7.35
N LEU A 147 15.51 -3.17 -6.20
CA LEU A 147 14.55 -2.14 -5.81
C LEU A 147 14.59 -0.94 -6.75
N GLN A 148 15.79 -0.43 -7.07
CA GLN A 148 15.95 0.67 -8.01
C GLN A 148 15.46 0.31 -9.42
N THR A 149 15.68 -0.93 -9.85
CA THR A 149 15.18 -1.41 -11.14
C THR A 149 13.66 -1.51 -11.14
N ALA A 150 13.07 -2.09 -10.10
CA ALA A 150 11.62 -2.16 -9.97
C ALA A 150 10.97 -0.78 -9.93
N ASP A 151 11.59 0.21 -9.27
CA ASP A 151 11.11 1.60 -9.29
C ASP A 151 11.20 2.25 -10.68
N ARG A 152 12.34 2.13 -11.35
CA ARG A 152 12.54 2.68 -12.71
C ARG A 152 11.53 2.11 -13.70
N ASP A 153 11.24 0.82 -13.60
CA ASP A 153 10.28 0.13 -14.47
C ASP A 153 8.82 0.36 -14.05
N ALA A 154 8.57 1.16 -13.00
CA ALA A 154 7.25 1.32 -12.37
C ALA A 154 6.58 -0.02 -12.00
N ASN A 155 7.38 -1.03 -11.68
CA ASN A 155 6.92 -2.36 -11.29
C ASN A 155 6.68 -2.41 -9.78
N TYR A 156 5.59 -1.79 -9.35
CA TYR A 156 5.22 -1.68 -7.94
C TYR A 156 4.90 -3.03 -7.30
N HIS A 157 4.39 -3.99 -8.08
CA HIS A 157 4.20 -5.36 -7.61
C HIS A 157 5.52 -6.00 -7.16
N ARG A 158 6.57 -5.85 -7.96
CA ARG A 158 7.92 -6.30 -7.59
C ARG A 158 8.46 -5.52 -6.39
N LEU A 159 8.24 -4.20 -6.31
CA LEU A 159 8.64 -3.40 -5.15
C LEU A 159 8.01 -3.94 -3.86
N ARG A 160 6.70 -4.18 -3.85
CA ARG A 160 5.98 -4.73 -2.70
C ARG A 160 6.50 -6.09 -2.30
N HIS A 161 6.75 -6.98 -3.26
CA HIS A 161 7.33 -8.29 -2.97
C HIS A 161 8.73 -8.17 -2.35
N LEU A 162 9.58 -7.29 -2.88
CA LEU A 162 10.94 -7.09 -2.38
C LEU A 162 10.96 -6.48 -0.96
N THR A 163 9.98 -5.67 -0.59
CA THR A 163 9.94 -4.97 0.72
C THR A 163 9.08 -5.67 1.79
N ARG A 164 8.21 -6.62 1.44
CA ARG A 164 7.24 -7.26 2.36
C ARG A 164 7.87 -7.84 3.64
N HIS A 165 9.11 -8.33 3.54
CA HIS A 165 9.81 -9.00 4.64
C HIS A 165 11.10 -8.28 5.04
N GLN A 166 11.25 -7.02 4.65
CA GLN A 166 12.45 -6.24 4.95
C GLN A 166 12.20 -5.27 6.09
N GLU A 167 13.17 -5.18 6.99
CA GLU A 167 13.27 -4.10 7.96
C GLU A 167 14.30 -3.09 7.45
N ALA A 168 13.85 -1.87 7.20
CA ALA A 168 14.76 -0.76 6.93
C ALA A 168 15.45 -0.38 8.24
N ASP A 169 16.78 -0.48 8.28
CA ASP A 169 17.60 -0.09 9.42
C ASP A 169 18.06 1.35 9.19
N ILE A 170 17.38 2.27 9.84
CA ILE A 170 17.80 3.68 9.92
C ILE A 170 18.56 3.85 11.23
N ALA A 171 19.64 4.62 11.20
CA ALA A 171 20.37 4.96 12.42
C ALA A 171 19.44 5.69 13.43
N PRO A 172 19.55 5.40 14.74
CA PRO A 172 18.66 5.97 15.77
C PRO A 172 18.54 7.50 15.74
N ASP A 173 19.65 8.19 15.54
CA ASP A 173 19.72 9.64 15.40
C ASP A 173 18.90 10.13 14.19
N ALA A 174 19.04 9.47 13.05
CA ALA A 174 18.27 9.78 11.85
C ALA A 174 16.77 9.48 12.01
N CYS A 175 16.39 8.43 12.73
CA CYS A 175 14.98 8.18 13.07
C CYS A 175 14.35 9.36 13.81
N VAL A 176 14.97 9.79 14.92
CA VAL A 176 14.45 10.92 15.70
C VAL A 176 14.48 12.20 14.87
N ALA A 177 15.54 12.43 14.09
CA ALA A 177 15.62 13.60 13.22
C ALA A 177 14.49 13.66 12.17
N ILE A 178 14.16 12.55 11.50
CA ILE A 178 13.04 12.48 10.54
C ILE A 178 11.71 12.79 11.24
N LEU A 179 11.49 12.24 12.45
CA LEU A 179 10.26 12.48 13.21
C LEU A 179 10.14 13.94 13.67
N LEU A 180 11.23 14.53 14.17
CA LEU A 180 11.27 15.93 14.56
C LEU A 180 11.07 16.86 13.36
N LEU A 181 11.71 16.56 12.22
CA LEU A 181 11.47 17.30 10.98
C LEU A 181 10.02 17.16 10.52
N THR A 182 9.41 15.98 10.65
CA THR A 182 7.99 15.80 10.31
C THR A 182 7.08 16.64 11.19
N ALA A 183 7.40 16.76 12.48
CA ALA A 183 6.62 17.56 13.43
C ALA A 183 6.84 19.07 13.27
N PHE A 184 8.08 19.52 13.02
CA PHE A 184 8.44 20.94 13.04
C PHE A 184 8.56 21.60 11.66
N ALA A 185 8.96 20.82 10.64
CA ALA A 185 9.24 21.31 9.30
C ALA A 185 8.96 20.23 8.23
N PRO A 186 7.71 19.76 8.07
CA PRO A 186 7.37 18.65 7.18
C PRO A 186 7.72 18.90 5.69
N ALA A 187 7.82 20.18 5.30
CA ALA A 187 8.30 20.59 3.99
C ALA A 187 9.75 20.13 3.72
N GLU A 188 10.61 20.13 4.74
CA GLU A 188 12.01 19.67 4.61
C GLU A 188 12.08 18.15 4.41
N VAL A 189 11.25 17.37 5.12
CA VAL A 189 11.17 15.91 4.88
C VAL A 189 10.69 15.65 3.45
N SER A 190 9.69 16.42 3.00
CA SER A 190 9.19 16.31 1.62
C SER A 190 10.29 16.59 0.60
N ARG A 191 11.08 17.65 0.82
CA ARG A 191 12.24 18.01 -0.02
C ARG A 191 13.28 16.89 -0.03
N LEU A 192 13.64 16.35 1.12
CA LEU A 192 14.62 15.27 1.25
C LEU A 192 14.21 14.01 0.48
N ILE A 193 12.95 13.61 0.55
CA ILE A 193 12.44 12.46 -0.21
C ILE A 193 12.54 12.71 -1.73
N GLN A 194 12.25 13.94 -2.17
CA GLN A 194 12.31 14.32 -3.59
C GLN A 194 13.73 14.39 -4.13
N GLU A 195 14.67 14.91 -3.35
CA GLU A 195 16.06 15.09 -3.76
C GLU A 195 16.84 13.77 -3.73
N LYS A 196 16.69 12.98 -2.66
CA LYS A 196 17.41 11.70 -2.54
C LYS A 196 17.01 10.70 -3.60
N ARG A 197 15.72 10.67 -4.00
CA ARG A 197 15.15 9.69 -4.94
C ARG A 197 15.55 8.25 -4.63
N ASP A 198 15.73 7.95 -3.35
CA ASP A 198 16.14 6.63 -2.88
C ASP A 198 14.91 5.85 -2.41
N VAL A 199 14.71 4.68 -3.02
CA VAL A 199 13.60 3.76 -2.72
C VAL A 199 13.66 3.28 -1.27
N LEU A 200 14.85 2.97 -0.77
CA LEU A 200 15.05 2.52 0.62
C LEU A 200 14.79 3.65 1.59
N PHE A 201 15.24 4.85 1.28
CA PHE A 201 14.92 6.02 2.11
C PHE A 201 13.41 6.25 2.16
N SER A 202 12.73 6.19 1.01
CA SER A 202 11.28 6.35 0.94
C SER A 202 10.54 5.27 1.74
N PHE A 203 10.96 4.01 1.61
CA PHE A 203 10.43 2.90 2.39
C PHE A 203 10.66 3.08 3.89
N ALA A 204 11.87 3.49 4.28
CA ALA A 204 12.25 3.64 5.68
C ALA A 204 11.49 4.80 6.37
N VAL A 205 11.36 5.95 5.70
CA VAL A 205 10.52 7.06 6.17
C VAL A 205 9.06 6.61 6.30
N GLN A 206 8.53 5.86 5.32
CA GLN A 206 7.16 5.34 5.42
C GLN A 206 6.97 4.43 6.63
N ARG A 207 7.88 3.49 6.88
CA ARG A 207 7.83 2.58 8.04
C ARG A 207 7.87 3.34 9.36
N LEU A 208 8.73 4.37 9.44
CA LEU A 208 8.88 5.20 10.63
C LEU A 208 7.62 6.02 10.93
N LEU A 209 6.96 6.58 9.92
CA LEU A 209 5.77 7.41 10.07
C LEU A 209 4.46 6.60 10.15
N GLY A 210 4.45 5.36 9.69
CA GLY A 210 3.24 4.53 9.64
C GLY A 210 2.13 5.20 8.83
N SER A 211 0.94 5.34 9.42
CA SER A 211 -0.22 5.97 8.78
C SER A 211 -0.04 7.47 8.52
N GLN A 212 0.78 8.18 9.32
CA GLN A 212 1.07 9.60 9.11
C GLN A 212 1.80 9.86 7.79
N SER A 213 2.44 8.82 7.21
CA SER A 213 3.09 8.92 5.91
C SER A 213 2.14 9.31 4.78
N VAL A 214 0.84 8.98 4.89
CA VAL A 214 -0.18 9.33 3.88
C VAL A 214 -0.32 10.85 3.75
N GLN A 215 -0.41 11.55 4.88
CA GLN A 215 -0.52 13.01 4.90
C GLN A 215 0.73 13.67 4.33
N LEU A 216 1.92 13.18 4.70
CA LEU A 216 3.17 13.67 4.12
C LEU A 216 3.23 13.39 2.60
N ALA A 217 2.76 12.23 2.16
CA ALA A 217 2.79 11.85 0.75
C ALA A 217 1.98 12.80 -0.15
N LEU A 218 0.97 13.49 0.38
CA LEU A 218 0.17 14.47 -0.38
C LEU A 218 1.02 15.64 -0.89
N SER A 219 2.05 16.05 -0.15
CA SER A 219 2.97 17.14 -0.52
C SER A 219 4.22 16.68 -1.26
N VAL A 220 4.41 15.37 -1.45
CA VAL A 220 5.62 14.80 -2.06
C VAL A 220 5.34 14.37 -3.50
N ASN A 221 6.14 14.82 -4.47
CA ASN A 221 5.98 14.42 -5.89
C ASN A 221 6.57 13.04 -6.22
N ASN A 222 7.35 12.44 -5.31
CA ASN A 222 7.92 11.10 -5.48
C ASN A 222 6.82 10.03 -5.42
N VAL A 223 6.51 9.41 -6.57
CA VAL A 223 5.46 8.38 -6.70
C VAL A 223 5.79 7.14 -5.87
N THR A 224 7.05 6.75 -5.75
CA THR A 224 7.50 5.59 -4.95
C THR A 224 7.17 5.76 -3.47
N PHE A 225 7.38 6.96 -2.93
CA PHE A 225 7.00 7.27 -1.55
C PHE A 225 5.49 7.22 -1.37
N LYS A 226 4.72 7.85 -2.28
CA LYS A 226 3.25 7.73 -2.28
C LYS A 226 2.83 6.26 -2.28
N TYR A 227 3.51 5.42 -3.07
CA TYR A 227 3.18 4.00 -3.20
C TYR A 227 3.35 3.28 -1.88
N PHE A 228 4.50 3.44 -1.22
CA PHE A 228 4.70 2.83 0.09
C PHE A 228 3.67 3.31 1.13
N SER A 229 3.32 4.59 1.11
CA SER A 229 2.30 5.13 2.02
C SER A 229 0.94 4.47 1.81
N VAL A 230 0.52 4.31 0.56
CA VAL A 230 -0.77 3.67 0.22
C VAL A 230 -0.73 2.15 0.44
N CYS A 231 0.28 1.45 -0.08
CA CYS A 231 0.32 -0.01 -0.05
C CYS A 231 0.39 -0.58 1.38
N SER A 232 0.91 0.19 2.33
CA SER A 232 0.96 -0.20 3.74
C SER A 232 -0.39 -0.26 4.44
N LEU A 233 -1.39 0.43 3.90
CA LEU A 233 -2.77 0.47 4.40
C LEU A 233 -3.76 -0.19 3.44
N ALA A 234 -3.32 -0.54 2.22
CA ALA A 234 -4.18 -0.98 1.14
C ALA A 234 -5.10 -2.16 1.51
N ASP A 235 -4.59 -3.13 2.26
CA ASP A 235 -5.32 -4.33 2.69
C ASP A 235 -5.86 -4.22 4.13
N CYS A 236 -5.68 -3.08 4.80
CA CYS A 236 -6.24 -2.88 6.14
C CYS A 236 -7.77 -2.82 6.04
N PRO A 237 -8.50 -3.41 7.02
CA PRO A 237 -9.94 -3.25 7.08
C PRO A 237 -10.30 -1.77 7.19
N ALA A 238 -11.19 -1.28 6.33
CA ALA A 238 -11.55 0.14 6.27
C ALA A 238 -12.07 0.67 7.61
N ALA A 239 -12.77 -0.18 8.39
CA ALA A 239 -13.27 0.14 9.73
C ALA A 239 -12.17 0.48 10.75
N GLN A 240 -10.90 0.12 10.49
CA GLN A 240 -9.76 0.38 11.37
C GLN A 240 -9.01 1.67 11.02
N VAL A 241 -9.40 2.35 9.94
CA VAL A 241 -8.70 3.53 9.41
C VAL A 241 -9.64 4.73 9.42
N PRO A 242 -9.19 5.93 9.86
CA PRO A 242 -10.03 7.12 9.83
C PRO A 242 -10.50 7.47 8.42
N GLU A 243 -11.74 7.93 8.28
CA GLU A 243 -12.34 8.31 6.99
C GLU A 243 -11.49 9.36 6.24
N ALA A 244 -10.92 10.32 6.95
CA ALA A 244 -9.99 11.31 6.37
C ALA A 244 -8.80 10.66 5.68
N THR A 245 -8.26 9.54 6.20
CA THR A 245 -7.14 8.82 5.58
C THR A 245 -7.57 8.15 4.28
N VAL A 246 -8.82 7.66 4.19
CA VAL A 246 -9.37 7.10 2.94
C VAL A 246 -9.48 8.19 1.88
N ALA A 247 -9.97 9.38 2.24
CA ALA A 247 -10.03 10.54 1.35
C ALA A 247 -8.64 11.02 0.89
N ASP A 248 -7.65 11.00 1.79
CA ASP A 248 -6.26 11.32 1.45
C ASP A 248 -5.68 10.30 0.47
N ILE A 249 -5.93 9.00 0.66
CA ILE A 249 -5.51 7.95 -0.27
C ILE A 249 -6.19 8.11 -1.65
N ALA A 250 -7.48 8.45 -1.68
CA ALA A 250 -8.18 8.76 -2.92
C ALA A 250 -7.51 9.94 -3.66
N THR A 251 -7.10 10.98 -2.93
CA THR A 251 -6.36 12.12 -3.48
C THR A 251 -5.00 11.70 -4.03
N LEU A 252 -4.27 10.82 -3.33
CA LEU A 252 -3.01 10.26 -3.81
C LEU A 252 -3.18 9.48 -5.12
N HIS A 253 -4.24 8.67 -5.24
CA HIS A 253 -4.56 8.00 -6.50
C HIS A 253 -4.74 8.98 -7.66
N VAL A 254 -5.50 10.07 -7.45
CA VAL A 254 -5.71 11.11 -8.47
C VAL A 254 -4.40 11.80 -8.84
N GLN A 255 -3.53 12.08 -7.88
CA GLN A 255 -2.22 12.68 -8.15
C GLN A 255 -1.31 11.75 -8.97
N VAL A 256 -1.26 10.45 -8.64
CA VAL A 256 -0.45 9.47 -9.38
C VAL A 256 -1.02 9.21 -10.77
N ALA A 257 -2.34 9.29 -10.94
CA ALA A 257 -3.00 9.19 -12.23
C ALA A 257 -2.49 10.22 -13.25
N GLN A 258 -2.07 11.42 -12.79
CA GLN A 258 -1.47 12.45 -13.65
C GLN A 258 -0.02 12.15 -14.08
N THR A 259 0.51 10.97 -13.74
CA THR A 259 1.87 10.55 -14.07
C THR A 259 1.87 9.32 -14.98
N GLU A 260 2.95 9.13 -15.74
CA GLU A 260 3.14 7.91 -16.56
C GLU A 260 3.19 6.62 -15.73
N ARG A 261 3.39 6.73 -14.41
CA ARG A 261 3.49 5.60 -13.48
C ARG A 261 2.14 5.04 -13.06
N TRP A 262 1.02 5.65 -13.45
CA TRP A 262 -0.35 5.20 -13.13
C TRP A 262 -0.62 3.74 -13.47
N ARG A 263 -0.20 3.30 -14.67
CA ARG A 263 -0.45 1.92 -15.12
C ARG A 263 0.21 0.91 -14.19
N GLY A 264 1.49 1.07 -13.88
CA GLY A 264 2.20 0.20 -12.96
C GLY A 264 1.61 0.24 -11.55
N TRP A 265 1.19 1.43 -11.10
CA TRP A 265 0.59 1.65 -9.80
C TRP A 265 -0.71 0.85 -9.63
N ILE A 266 -1.63 0.99 -10.59
CA ILE A 266 -2.94 0.34 -10.52
C ILE A 266 -2.84 -1.18 -10.75
N MET A 267 -1.84 -1.63 -11.53
CA MET A 267 -1.55 -3.06 -11.73
C MET A 267 -1.17 -3.82 -10.45
N ASP A 268 -0.70 -3.16 -9.40
CA ASP A 268 -0.53 -3.83 -8.09
C ASP A 268 -1.77 -3.70 -7.21
N LEU A 269 -2.33 -2.49 -7.09
CA LEU A 269 -3.38 -2.21 -6.11
C LEU A 269 -4.77 -2.72 -6.51
N ALA A 270 -5.07 -2.82 -7.80
CA ALA A 270 -6.39 -3.27 -8.28
C ALA A 270 -6.38 -4.71 -8.81
N ARG A 271 -5.23 -5.41 -8.76
CA ARG A 271 -5.09 -6.74 -9.38
C ARG A 271 -6.03 -7.77 -8.79
N TYR A 272 -6.10 -7.79 -7.46
CA TYR A 272 -6.93 -8.69 -6.68
C TYR A 272 -7.77 -7.85 -5.71
N PRO A 273 -8.92 -7.32 -6.15
CA PRO A 273 -9.80 -6.58 -5.25
C PRO A 273 -10.19 -7.46 -4.05
N HIS A 274 -10.13 -6.87 -2.86
CA HIS A 274 -10.44 -7.52 -1.59
C HIS A 274 -11.57 -6.77 -0.89
N GLU A 275 -12.44 -7.53 -0.22
CA GLU A 275 -13.61 -7.01 0.48
C GLU A 275 -13.21 -6.25 1.76
N ASP A 276 -13.93 -5.16 2.02
CA ASP A 276 -13.89 -4.26 3.17
C ASP A 276 -12.51 -3.64 3.44
N THR A 277 -11.74 -3.38 2.37
CA THR A 277 -10.39 -2.79 2.47
C THR A 277 -10.36 -1.29 2.22
N VAL A 278 -9.32 -0.60 2.71
CA VAL A 278 -9.10 0.82 2.44
C VAL A 278 -9.03 1.11 0.93
N THR A 279 -8.40 0.22 0.15
CA THR A 279 -8.30 0.38 -1.31
C THR A 279 -9.67 0.34 -1.97
N GLU A 280 -10.54 -0.57 -1.54
CA GLU A 280 -11.91 -0.70 -2.06
C GLU A 280 -12.75 0.55 -1.79
N MET A 281 -12.50 1.27 -0.68
CA MET A 281 -13.17 2.52 -0.35
C MET A 281 -12.58 3.74 -1.09
N ALA A 282 -11.25 3.82 -1.20
CA ALA A 282 -10.57 5.00 -1.76
C ALA A 282 -10.55 5.02 -3.28
N LEU A 283 -10.38 3.86 -3.93
CA LEU A 283 -10.22 3.78 -5.39
C LEU A 283 -11.47 4.23 -6.17
N PRO A 284 -12.72 3.91 -5.78
CA PRO A 284 -13.91 4.38 -6.47
C PRO A 284 -14.02 5.91 -6.49
N ILE A 285 -13.68 6.55 -5.36
CA ILE A 285 -13.67 8.02 -5.21
C ILE A 285 -12.66 8.64 -6.18
N ALA A 286 -11.48 8.04 -6.31
CA ALA A 286 -10.47 8.47 -7.26
C ALA A 286 -10.94 8.27 -8.71
N LEU A 287 -11.42 7.07 -9.06
CA LEU A 287 -11.88 6.73 -10.41
C LEU A 287 -12.98 7.66 -10.91
N ALA A 288 -13.89 8.12 -10.04
CA ALA A 288 -14.95 9.06 -10.40
C ALA A 288 -14.42 10.42 -10.90
N GLN A 289 -13.22 10.83 -10.45
CA GLN A 289 -12.54 12.06 -10.86
C GLN A 289 -11.65 11.89 -12.10
N LEU A 290 -11.43 10.65 -12.54
CA LEU A 290 -10.57 10.33 -13.67
C LEU A 290 -11.39 10.18 -14.97
N ASN A 291 -10.68 9.85 -16.06
CA ASN A 291 -11.22 9.74 -17.41
C ASN A 291 -10.97 8.36 -18.02
N ALA A 292 -11.49 8.14 -19.23
CA ALA A 292 -11.44 6.88 -19.95
C ALA A 292 -10.05 6.26 -20.09
N MET A 293 -8.99 7.05 -20.26
CA MET A 293 -7.62 6.54 -20.35
C MET A 293 -7.20 5.85 -19.04
N HIS A 294 -7.51 6.47 -17.90
CA HIS A 294 -7.21 5.91 -16.58
C HIS A 294 -8.08 4.70 -16.27
N TRP A 295 -9.35 4.74 -16.69
CA TRP A 295 -10.27 3.62 -16.56
C TRP A 295 -9.80 2.42 -17.37
N ALA A 296 -9.26 2.61 -18.57
CA ALA A 296 -8.67 1.51 -19.35
C ALA A 296 -7.51 0.85 -18.60
N ALA A 297 -6.62 1.63 -17.96
CA ALA A 297 -5.55 1.08 -17.15
C ALA A 297 -6.05 0.33 -15.90
N PHE A 298 -7.10 0.83 -15.25
CA PHE A 298 -7.76 0.12 -14.14
C PHE A 298 -8.41 -1.17 -14.62
N ILE A 299 -9.19 -1.10 -15.70
CA ILE A 299 -9.85 -2.26 -16.28
C ILE A 299 -8.84 -3.30 -16.68
N ASP A 300 -7.68 -2.94 -17.26
CA ASP A 300 -6.57 -3.85 -17.60
C ASP A 300 -5.88 -4.48 -16.39
N ALA A 301 -5.88 -3.79 -15.24
CA ALA A 301 -5.19 -4.24 -14.04
C ALA A 301 -5.92 -5.35 -13.29
N VAL A 302 -7.27 -5.34 -13.28
CA VAL A 302 -8.07 -6.35 -12.57
C VAL A 302 -7.81 -7.73 -13.17
N GLU A 303 -7.41 -8.71 -12.37
CA GLU A 303 -7.22 -10.08 -12.87
C GLU A 303 -8.60 -10.73 -13.10
N LEU A 304 -8.79 -11.41 -14.25
CA LEU A 304 -10.06 -12.07 -14.57
C LEU A 304 -10.06 -13.50 -14.04
N TRP A 305 -11.01 -13.81 -13.15
CA TRP A 305 -11.20 -15.13 -12.56
C TRP A 305 -12.65 -15.54 -12.59
N THR A 306 -12.88 -16.85 -12.64
CA THR A 306 -14.18 -17.50 -12.45
C THR A 306 -14.40 -17.85 -10.98
N LEU A 307 -14.41 -16.84 -10.09
CA LEU A 307 -14.61 -17.02 -8.63
C LEU A 307 -15.65 -16.01 -8.11
N PRO A 308 -16.67 -16.45 -7.33
CA PRO A 308 -17.70 -15.56 -6.79
C PRO A 308 -17.17 -14.40 -5.95
N SER A 309 -16.16 -14.64 -5.11
CA SER A 309 -15.53 -13.60 -4.30
C SER A 309 -14.90 -12.48 -5.13
N THR A 310 -14.37 -12.80 -6.31
CA THR A 310 -13.79 -11.76 -7.19
C THR A 310 -14.86 -10.89 -7.85
N ALA A 311 -16.00 -11.47 -8.20
CA ALA A 311 -17.15 -10.71 -8.71
C ALA A 311 -17.71 -9.76 -7.65
N ASN A 312 -17.84 -10.25 -6.41
CA ASN A 312 -18.29 -9.45 -5.26
C ASN A 312 -17.36 -8.26 -5.01
N ALA A 313 -16.05 -8.49 -4.93
CA ALA A 313 -15.07 -7.44 -4.66
C ALA A 313 -15.04 -6.38 -5.78
N VAL A 314 -15.11 -6.79 -7.06
CA VAL A 314 -15.20 -5.82 -8.18
C VAL A 314 -16.52 -5.05 -8.15
N ALA A 315 -17.65 -5.71 -7.87
CA ALA A 315 -18.95 -5.04 -7.78
C ALA A 315 -18.98 -4.01 -6.66
N ARG A 316 -18.47 -4.35 -5.47
CA ARG A 316 -18.40 -3.43 -4.33
C ARG A 316 -17.54 -2.21 -4.59
N LEU A 317 -16.47 -2.34 -5.39
CA LEU A 317 -15.67 -1.21 -5.83
C LEU A 317 -16.42 -0.34 -6.84
N LEU A 318 -17.11 -0.95 -7.82
CA LEU A 318 -17.71 -0.22 -8.92
C LEU A 318 -19.10 0.34 -8.63
N VAL A 319 -19.81 -0.17 -7.62
CA VAL A 319 -21.11 0.36 -7.18
C VAL A 319 -20.99 1.81 -6.65
N PRO A 320 -20.09 2.15 -5.72
CA PRO A 320 -19.88 3.54 -5.30
C PRO A 320 -19.41 4.45 -6.45
N PHE A 321 -18.59 3.91 -7.36
CA PHE A 321 -18.15 4.65 -8.55
C PHE A 321 -19.35 5.03 -9.44
N ILE A 322 -20.24 4.10 -9.77
CA ILE A 322 -21.40 4.40 -10.62
C ILE A 322 -22.41 5.31 -9.89
N GLN A 323 -22.55 5.20 -8.57
CA GLN A 323 -23.36 6.11 -7.77
C GLN A 323 -22.84 7.54 -7.81
N THR A 324 -21.52 7.71 -7.87
CA THR A 324 -20.86 9.03 -7.91
C THR A 324 -20.83 9.62 -9.32
N LYS A 325 -20.48 8.80 -10.32
CA LYS A 325 -20.29 9.25 -11.71
C LYS A 325 -21.59 9.28 -12.51
N GLY A 326 -22.53 8.40 -12.20
CA GLY A 326 -23.73 8.14 -13.01
C GLY A 326 -23.45 7.18 -14.16
N VAL A 327 -24.48 6.44 -14.59
CA VAL A 327 -24.40 5.41 -15.64
C VAL A 327 -23.93 6.00 -16.97
N GLU A 328 -24.48 7.16 -17.36
CA GLU A 328 -24.20 7.81 -18.64
C GLU A 328 -22.74 8.27 -18.76
N ASP A 329 -22.25 8.99 -17.75
CA ASP A 329 -20.88 9.53 -17.74
C ASP A 329 -19.81 8.44 -17.57
N SER A 330 -20.21 7.24 -17.16
CA SER A 330 -19.33 6.07 -17.00
C SER A 330 -19.47 5.04 -18.13
N ARG A 331 -20.26 5.31 -19.18
CA ARG A 331 -20.51 4.38 -20.29
C ARG A 331 -19.24 3.79 -20.90
N GLU A 332 -18.20 4.60 -21.05
CA GLU A 332 -16.93 4.16 -21.61
C GLU A 332 -16.20 3.13 -20.71
N MET A 333 -16.30 3.24 -19.38
CA MET A 333 -15.75 2.22 -18.47
C MET A 333 -16.44 0.86 -18.69
N TRP A 334 -17.76 0.85 -18.85
CA TRP A 334 -18.52 -0.36 -19.09
C TRP A 334 -18.19 -0.99 -20.44
N ARG A 335 -18.03 -0.17 -21.48
CA ARG A 335 -17.57 -0.62 -22.80
C ARG A 335 -16.18 -1.26 -22.76
N LEU A 336 -15.24 -0.65 -22.01
CA LEU A 336 -13.89 -1.19 -21.82
C LEU A 336 -13.93 -2.55 -21.09
N ALA A 337 -14.69 -2.63 -20.00
CA ALA A 337 -14.86 -3.87 -19.24
C ALA A 337 -15.49 -4.98 -20.10
N PHE A 338 -16.57 -4.68 -20.82
CA PHE A 338 -17.21 -5.60 -21.75
C PHE A 338 -16.23 -6.09 -22.83
N THR A 339 -15.49 -5.17 -23.46
CA THR A 339 -14.53 -5.51 -24.52
C THR A 339 -13.46 -6.47 -23.99
N ARG A 340 -12.93 -6.21 -22.78
CA ARG A 340 -11.92 -7.09 -22.17
C ARG A 340 -12.50 -8.46 -21.82
N TRP A 341 -13.69 -8.49 -21.23
CA TRP A 341 -14.39 -9.72 -20.85
C TRP A 341 -14.75 -10.57 -22.08
N ASP A 342 -15.26 -9.96 -23.15
CA ASP A 342 -15.62 -10.66 -24.39
C ASP A 342 -14.38 -11.26 -25.08
N ASN A 343 -13.27 -10.51 -25.10
CA ASN A 343 -12.01 -10.99 -25.65
C ASN A 343 -11.39 -12.15 -24.85
N TRP A 344 -11.60 -12.18 -23.53
CA TRP A 344 -11.12 -13.26 -22.65
C TRP A 344 -11.73 -14.61 -23.06
N ASP A 345 -13.01 -14.63 -23.43
CA ASP A 345 -13.72 -15.81 -23.95
C ASP A 345 -13.47 -17.07 -23.08
N TYR A 346 -13.72 -16.91 -21.77
CA TYR A 346 -13.39 -17.89 -20.75
C TYR A 346 -14.06 -19.25 -21.01
N GLY A 347 -13.32 -20.32 -20.70
CA GLY A 347 -13.71 -21.70 -21.00
C GLY A 347 -13.43 -22.15 -22.45
N HIS A 348 -13.16 -21.22 -23.38
CA HIS A 348 -12.78 -21.56 -24.76
C HIS A 348 -11.26 -21.46 -24.99
N LYS A 349 -10.63 -20.36 -24.56
CA LYS A 349 -9.18 -20.10 -24.79
C LYS A 349 -8.27 -20.61 -23.67
N GLU A 350 -8.83 -21.13 -22.59
CA GLU A 350 -8.08 -21.56 -21.42
C GLU A 350 -7.82 -23.08 -21.45
N ALA A 351 -6.53 -23.46 -21.47
CA ALA A 351 -6.16 -24.86 -21.44
C ALA A 351 -6.38 -25.46 -20.03
N GLY A 352 -7.19 -26.51 -19.95
CA GLY A 352 -7.35 -27.31 -18.72
C GLY A 352 -8.44 -26.83 -17.75
N THR A 353 -9.15 -25.74 -18.03
CA THR A 353 -10.29 -25.26 -17.22
C THR A 353 -11.61 -25.58 -17.92
N GLY A 354 -12.15 -26.77 -17.66
CA GLY A 354 -13.50 -27.14 -18.10
C GLY A 354 -14.57 -26.46 -17.25
N LEU A 355 -15.58 -25.85 -17.86
CA LEU A 355 -16.78 -25.34 -17.18
C LEU A 355 -17.79 -26.49 -17.04
N THR A 356 -17.93 -27.03 -15.83
CA THR A 356 -18.96 -28.04 -15.48
C THR A 356 -20.30 -27.40 -15.14
N ALA A 357 -20.33 -26.10 -14.87
CA ALA A 357 -21.53 -25.30 -14.67
C ALA A 357 -21.31 -23.89 -15.26
N PRO A 358 -22.37 -23.08 -15.46
CA PRO A 358 -22.21 -21.66 -15.68
C PRO A 358 -21.37 -21.04 -14.54
N SER A 359 -20.71 -19.93 -14.83
CA SER A 359 -19.74 -19.34 -13.92
C SER A 359 -20.04 -17.87 -13.60
N THR A 360 -19.58 -17.48 -12.42
CA THR A 360 -19.49 -16.11 -11.93
C THR A 360 -18.07 -15.63 -12.15
N CYS A 361 -17.90 -14.47 -12.78
CA CYS A 361 -16.57 -13.93 -13.05
C CYS A 361 -16.39 -12.51 -12.52
N SER A 362 -15.13 -12.09 -12.40
CA SER A 362 -14.76 -10.79 -11.83
C SER A 362 -15.49 -9.61 -12.46
N PHE A 363 -15.88 -9.70 -13.74
CA PHE A 363 -16.54 -8.62 -14.49
C PHE A 363 -18.06 -8.77 -14.64
N ASP A 364 -18.72 -9.66 -13.89
CA ASP A 364 -20.18 -9.83 -13.95
C ASP A 364 -20.94 -8.51 -13.77
N PHE A 365 -20.57 -7.70 -12.77
CA PHE A 365 -21.20 -6.40 -12.53
C PHE A 365 -20.99 -5.41 -13.69
N PRO A 366 -19.75 -5.03 -14.07
CA PRO A 366 -19.56 -4.04 -15.14
C PRO A 366 -20.09 -4.50 -16.51
N VAL A 367 -20.13 -5.81 -16.78
CA VAL A 367 -20.73 -6.35 -18.01
C VAL A 367 -22.25 -6.27 -17.97
N ALA A 368 -22.89 -6.60 -16.85
CA ALA A 368 -24.33 -6.43 -16.72
C ALA A 368 -24.75 -4.96 -16.85
N VAL A 369 -23.97 -4.03 -16.30
CA VAL A 369 -24.18 -2.58 -16.46
C VAL A 369 -23.99 -2.16 -17.93
N TYR A 370 -23.00 -2.69 -18.63
CA TYR A 370 -22.84 -2.44 -20.07
C TYR A 370 -24.11 -2.83 -20.85
N TYR A 371 -24.61 -4.05 -20.64
CA TYR A 371 -25.86 -4.48 -21.29
C TYR A 371 -27.06 -3.61 -20.88
N ALA A 372 -27.13 -3.19 -19.61
CA ALA A 372 -28.20 -2.31 -19.12
C ALA A 372 -28.15 -0.91 -19.75
N SER A 373 -27.01 -0.50 -20.32
CA SER A 373 -26.88 0.76 -21.06
C SER A 373 -27.37 0.69 -22.51
N LEU A 374 -27.72 -0.51 -23.00
CA LEU A 374 -28.28 -0.71 -24.34
C LEU A 374 -29.81 -0.49 -24.35
N PRO A 375 -30.40 -0.18 -25.51
CA PRO A 375 -31.85 -0.20 -25.67
C PRO A 375 -32.47 -1.55 -25.27
N GLU A 376 -33.60 -1.54 -24.57
CA GLU A 376 -34.24 -2.77 -24.08
C GLU A 376 -34.53 -3.79 -25.20
N VAL A 377 -34.82 -3.32 -26.41
CA VAL A 377 -35.03 -4.16 -27.60
C VAL A 377 -33.76 -4.94 -27.96
N GLU A 378 -32.58 -4.32 -27.85
CA GLU A 378 -31.30 -4.98 -28.11
C GLU A 378 -30.96 -6.01 -27.02
N ILE A 379 -31.27 -5.69 -25.76
CA ILE A 379 -31.11 -6.64 -24.64
C ILE A 379 -31.96 -7.90 -24.87
N LYS A 380 -33.25 -7.72 -25.22
CA LYS A 380 -34.17 -8.82 -25.52
C LYS A 380 -33.71 -9.65 -26.72
N ALA A 381 -33.27 -8.98 -27.79
CA ALA A 381 -32.74 -9.67 -28.97
C ALA A 381 -31.48 -10.49 -28.66
N GLU A 382 -30.56 -9.99 -27.82
CA GLU A 382 -29.37 -10.74 -27.42
C GLU A 382 -29.72 -11.94 -26.52
N ILE A 383 -30.73 -11.81 -25.63
CA ILE A 383 -31.24 -12.96 -24.85
C ILE A 383 -31.78 -14.03 -25.78
N GLU A 384 -32.65 -13.67 -26.74
CA GLU A 384 -33.24 -14.62 -27.69
C GLU A 384 -32.17 -15.31 -28.53
N LYS A 385 -31.21 -14.55 -29.06
CA LYS A 385 -30.07 -15.08 -29.81
C LYS A 385 -29.27 -16.10 -28.99
N LEU A 386 -28.85 -15.74 -27.78
CA LEU A 386 -28.08 -16.64 -26.92
C LEU A 386 -28.89 -17.88 -26.51
N GLN A 387 -30.20 -17.77 -26.30
CA GLN A 387 -31.06 -18.93 -26.02
C GLN A 387 -31.15 -19.88 -27.21
N VAL A 388 -31.24 -19.36 -28.43
CA VAL A 388 -31.18 -20.16 -29.66
C VAL A 388 -29.82 -20.85 -29.78
N GLU A 389 -28.72 -20.14 -29.55
CA GLU A 389 -27.38 -20.72 -29.56
C GLU A 389 -27.26 -21.87 -28.55
N ILE A 390 -27.72 -21.69 -27.30
CA ILE A 390 -27.75 -22.74 -26.27
C ILE A 390 -28.55 -23.96 -26.73
N ALA A 391 -29.72 -23.76 -27.33
CA ALA A 391 -30.56 -24.85 -27.84
C ALA A 391 -29.92 -25.60 -29.01
N CYS A 392 -29.07 -24.92 -29.78
CA CYS A 392 -28.36 -25.48 -30.93
C CYS A 392 -26.98 -26.07 -30.59
N VAL A 393 -26.46 -25.89 -29.37
CA VAL A 393 -25.14 -26.43 -28.96
C VAL A 393 -25.05 -27.91 -29.32
N GLU A 394 -26.02 -28.74 -28.92
CA GLU A 394 -25.98 -30.19 -29.16
C GLU A 394 -26.09 -30.60 -30.64
N GLN A 395 -26.41 -29.66 -31.53
CA GLN A 395 -26.44 -29.88 -32.98
C GLN A 395 -25.05 -29.67 -33.62
N THR A 396 -24.07 -29.21 -32.83
CA THR A 396 -22.69 -28.98 -33.27
C THR A 396 -21.80 -30.17 -32.92
N TRP A 397 -20.86 -30.49 -33.80
CA TRP A 397 -19.86 -31.53 -33.53
C TRP A 397 -18.76 -31.00 -32.60
N PHE A 398 -18.51 -31.71 -31.49
CA PHE A 398 -17.44 -31.40 -30.55
C PHE A 398 -16.41 -32.53 -30.47
N PRO A 399 -15.12 -32.21 -30.24
CA PRO A 399 -14.08 -33.23 -30.10
C PRO A 399 -14.21 -34.06 -28.81
N ALA A 400 -14.87 -33.52 -27.79
CA ALA A 400 -15.12 -34.19 -26.51
C ALA A 400 -16.38 -33.66 -25.81
N LYS A 401 -16.93 -34.45 -24.88
CA LYS A 401 -18.07 -34.05 -24.02
C LYS A 401 -17.77 -32.76 -23.25
N SER A 402 -16.56 -32.62 -22.70
CA SER A 402 -16.14 -31.42 -21.97
C SER A 402 -16.21 -30.16 -22.84
N SER A 403 -15.88 -30.25 -24.13
CA SER A 403 -16.00 -29.11 -25.05
C SER A 403 -17.46 -28.69 -25.28
N LEU A 404 -18.38 -29.66 -25.35
CA LEU A 404 -19.82 -29.39 -25.42
C LEU A 404 -20.31 -28.70 -24.13
N LEU A 405 -19.93 -29.23 -22.97
CA LEU A 405 -20.32 -28.66 -21.67
C LEU A 405 -19.76 -27.24 -21.50
N ASN A 406 -18.50 -27.02 -21.86
CA ASN A 406 -17.88 -25.70 -21.84
C ASN A 406 -18.68 -24.69 -22.66
N GLU A 407 -19.01 -25.04 -23.91
CA GLU A 407 -19.71 -24.12 -24.79
C GLU A 407 -21.11 -23.79 -24.27
N ARG A 408 -21.88 -24.81 -23.85
CA ARG A 408 -23.19 -24.60 -23.23
C ARG A 408 -23.09 -23.69 -22.01
N ASN A 409 -22.21 -24.01 -21.06
CA ASN A 409 -22.09 -23.29 -19.80
C ASN A 409 -21.56 -21.87 -19.98
N ARG A 410 -20.66 -21.64 -20.94
CA ARG A 410 -20.21 -20.31 -21.35
C ARG A 410 -21.40 -19.48 -21.82
N LEU A 411 -22.17 -19.97 -22.79
CA LEU A 411 -23.36 -19.27 -23.30
C LEU A 411 -24.39 -19.01 -22.19
N SER A 412 -24.66 -19.99 -21.33
CA SER A 412 -25.55 -19.82 -20.16
C SER A 412 -25.05 -18.74 -19.20
N SER A 413 -23.74 -18.63 -19.00
CA SER A 413 -23.15 -17.58 -18.18
C SER A 413 -23.36 -16.19 -18.80
N ARG A 414 -23.23 -16.05 -20.13
CA ARG A 414 -23.54 -14.80 -20.84
C ARG A 414 -25.01 -14.44 -20.73
N VAL A 415 -25.93 -15.39 -20.95
CA VAL A 415 -27.38 -15.18 -20.79
C VAL A 415 -27.72 -14.66 -19.40
N ARG A 416 -27.06 -15.17 -18.36
CA ARG A 416 -27.26 -14.70 -16.98
C ARG A 416 -26.97 -13.20 -16.84
N LEU A 417 -25.88 -12.71 -17.44
CA LEU A 417 -25.51 -11.30 -17.39
C LEU A 417 -26.50 -10.42 -18.18
N VAL A 418 -26.92 -10.84 -19.37
CA VAL A 418 -27.88 -10.09 -20.19
C VAL A 418 -29.26 -10.06 -19.54
N LYS A 419 -29.71 -11.16 -18.92
CA LYS A 419 -30.95 -11.19 -18.13
C LYS A 419 -30.87 -10.26 -16.92
N HIS A 420 -29.74 -10.26 -16.21
CA HIS A 420 -29.53 -9.36 -15.07
C HIS A 420 -29.58 -7.89 -15.46
N ALA A 421 -29.16 -7.54 -16.67
CA ALA A 421 -29.30 -6.17 -17.19
C ALA A 421 -30.76 -5.68 -17.20
N LEU A 422 -31.74 -6.54 -17.51
CA LEU A 422 -33.16 -6.20 -17.40
C LEU A 422 -33.59 -5.97 -15.94
N THR A 423 -33.03 -6.72 -15.00
CA THR A 423 -33.25 -6.52 -13.56
C THR A 423 -32.63 -5.21 -13.07
N LEU A 424 -31.48 -4.80 -13.63
CA LEU A 424 -30.87 -3.51 -13.32
C LEU A 424 -31.72 -2.34 -13.86
N LEU A 425 -32.35 -2.50 -15.04
CA LEU A 425 -33.27 -1.51 -15.63
C LEU A 425 -34.61 -1.44 -14.90
N HIS A 426 -35.12 -2.60 -14.47
CA HIS A 426 -36.43 -2.77 -13.83
C HIS A 426 -36.24 -3.48 -12.47
N PRO A 427 -35.76 -2.76 -11.44
CA PRO A 427 -35.44 -3.35 -10.15
C PRO A 427 -36.68 -3.98 -9.50
N PRO A 428 -36.56 -5.18 -8.90
CA PRO A 428 -37.66 -5.79 -8.16
C PRO A 428 -37.93 -5.01 -6.88
N SER A 429 -39.14 -5.18 -6.33
CA SER A 429 -39.58 -4.52 -5.09
C SER A 429 -38.68 -4.80 -3.87
N GLU A 430 -37.95 -5.92 -3.90
CA GLU A 430 -37.03 -6.37 -2.85
C GLU A 430 -35.69 -5.62 -2.86
N GLY A 431 -35.42 -4.81 -3.89
CA GLY A 431 -34.23 -3.98 -4.01
C GLY A 431 -33.34 -4.32 -5.21
N LEU A 432 -32.39 -3.44 -5.49
CA LEU A 432 -31.41 -3.61 -6.57
C LEU A 432 -30.23 -4.46 -6.08
N HIS A 433 -30.04 -5.64 -6.68
CA HIS A 433 -28.84 -6.43 -6.48
C HIS A 433 -27.80 -6.08 -7.55
N ALA A 434 -26.58 -5.76 -7.11
CA ALA A 434 -25.49 -5.44 -8.04
C ALA A 434 -25.15 -6.65 -8.94
N LEU A 435 -25.03 -7.84 -8.35
CA LEU A 435 -24.66 -9.05 -9.07
C LEU A 435 -25.87 -9.89 -9.47
N PRO A 436 -25.74 -10.71 -10.55
CA PRO A 436 -26.78 -11.66 -10.91
C PRO A 436 -27.04 -12.67 -9.79
N PRO A 437 -28.24 -13.29 -9.77
CA PRO A 437 -28.57 -14.31 -8.77
C PRO A 437 -27.60 -15.51 -8.84
N ALA A 438 -27.60 -16.27 -7.75
CA ALA A 438 -26.85 -17.52 -7.65
C ALA A 438 -27.21 -18.48 -8.79
N ILE A 439 -26.21 -19.18 -9.29
CA ILE A 439 -26.34 -20.06 -10.45
C ILE A 439 -26.99 -21.35 -9.97
N ASN A 440 -28.17 -21.66 -10.51
CA ASN A 440 -28.89 -22.89 -10.23
C ASN A 440 -29.12 -23.67 -11.52
N PRO A 441 -29.18 -25.02 -11.47
CA PRO A 441 -29.53 -25.80 -12.65
C PRO A 441 -30.94 -25.46 -13.12
N GLU A 442 -31.14 -25.36 -14.44
CA GLU A 442 -32.44 -25.02 -15.05
C GLU A 442 -33.53 -26.05 -14.71
N SER A 443 -33.13 -27.29 -14.44
CA SER A 443 -33.99 -28.40 -13.99
C SER A 443 -33.12 -29.50 -13.38
N GLU A 444 -33.71 -30.42 -12.61
CA GLU A 444 -33.03 -31.62 -12.14
C GLU A 444 -32.41 -32.42 -13.29
N PHE A 445 -33.12 -32.48 -14.43
CA PHE A 445 -32.63 -33.14 -15.64
C PHE A 445 -31.41 -32.44 -16.25
N ALA A 446 -31.40 -31.10 -16.29
CA ALA A 446 -30.24 -30.33 -16.73
C ALA A 446 -29.04 -30.55 -15.77
N GLY A 447 -29.31 -30.68 -14.47
CA GLY A 447 -28.29 -30.99 -13.48
C GLY A 447 -27.56 -32.31 -13.74
N VAL A 448 -28.32 -33.36 -14.10
CA VAL A 448 -27.75 -34.68 -14.44
C VAL A 448 -27.12 -34.69 -15.83
N ARG A 449 -27.82 -34.13 -16.84
CA ARG A 449 -27.40 -34.19 -18.25
C ARG A 449 -26.12 -33.41 -18.53
N TYR A 450 -25.96 -32.26 -17.88
CA TYR A 450 -24.81 -31.38 -18.08
C TYR A 450 -23.81 -31.41 -16.93
N GLU A 451 -23.95 -32.38 -16.00
CA GLU A 451 -23.02 -32.54 -14.88
C GLU A 451 -22.84 -31.22 -14.12
N PHE A 452 -23.96 -30.59 -13.76
CA PHE A 452 -23.97 -29.32 -13.04
C PHE A 452 -23.39 -29.54 -11.66
N TYR A 453 -22.09 -29.34 -11.56
CA TYR A 453 -21.35 -29.24 -10.32
C TYR A 453 -21.05 -27.76 -10.13
N ASP A 454 -21.78 -27.11 -9.23
CA ASP A 454 -21.38 -25.80 -8.77
C ASP A 454 -20.01 -25.95 -8.09
N ALA A 455 -18.97 -25.45 -8.76
CA ALA A 455 -17.59 -25.52 -8.28
C ALA A 455 -17.38 -24.73 -6.98
N HIS A 456 -18.37 -23.95 -6.55
CA HIS A 456 -18.31 -23.04 -5.40
C HIS A 456 -19.35 -23.35 -4.32
N ALA A 457 -20.14 -24.41 -4.43
CA ALA A 457 -21.15 -24.82 -3.43
C ALA A 457 -20.56 -25.48 -2.15
N ARG A 458 -19.39 -25.06 -1.68
CA ARG A 458 -18.77 -25.57 -0.44
C ARG A 458 -18.76 -24.56 0.69
#